data_AF-E4UC84-F1
#
_entry.id   AF-E4UC84-F1
#
_cell.length_a   1.000
_cell.length_b   1.000
_cell.length_c   1.000
_cell.angle_alpha   90.00
_cell.angle_beta   90.00
_cell.angle_gamma   90.00
#
_symmetry.space_group_name_H-M   'P 1'
#
loop_
_entity.id
_entity.type
_entity.pdbx_description
1 polymer ?
#
loop_
_entity_poly.entity_id
_entity_poly.type
_entity_poly.pdbx_seq_one_letter_code
_entity_poly.pdbx_strand_id
1 'polypeptide(L)' 'MKLKQKELDKIASVSRKRNVMIEFTEDGQCIRIYPEFDSKEDMNPPEHSEPYENFVI' A
#
# COMPACT_ATOMS: atom_id res chain seq x y z
N MET A 1 -4.01 12.03 14.27
CA MET A 1 -2.72 12.10 14.98
C MET A 1 -1.65 11.88 13.93
N LYS A 2 -0.79 12.85 13.59
CA LYS A 2 0.19 12.62 12.52
C LYS A 2 1.28 11.65 12.99
N LEU A 3 1.53 10.59 12.22
CA LEU A 3 2.64 9.65 12.44
C LEU A 3 3.96 10.42 12.35
N LYS A 4 4.88 10.14 13.28
CA LYS A 4 6.23 10.72 13.23
C LYS A 4 7.07 10.00 12.18
N GLN A 5 8.07 10.67 11.62
CA GLN A 5 8.99 10.08 10.63
C GLN A 5 9.55 8.72 11.09
N LYS A 6 9.97 8.62 12.35
CA LYS A 6 10.50 7.37 12.94
C LYS A 6 9.50 6.20 12.92
N GLU A 7 8.20 6.48 12.98
CA GLU A 7 7.15 5.47 12.90
C GLU A 7 6.93 5.05 11.45
N LEU A 8 6.92 6.01 10.52
CA LEU A 8 6.87 5.76 9.07
C LEU A 8 8.07 4.91 8.61
N ASP A 9 9.28 5.19 9.10
CA ASP A 9 10.48 4.44 8.76
C ASP A 9 10.39 2.97 9.19
N LYS A 10 9.84 2.71 10.38
CA LYS A 10 9.60 1.35 10.88
C LYS A 10 8.57 0.63 10.04
N ILE A 11 7.46 1.30 9.72
CA ILE A 11 6.41 0.74 8.88
C ILE A 11 6.98 0.39 7.51
N ALA A 12 7.66 1.32 6.84
CA ALA A 12 8.30 1.09 5.54
C ALA A 12 9.29 -0.09 5.57
N SER A 13 10.08 -0.22 6.64
CA SER A 13 11.00 -1.35 6.80
C SER A 13 10.28 -2.70 6.91
N VAL A 14 9.17 -2.77 7.64
CA VAL A 14 8.38 -4.01 7.78
C VAL A 14 7.63 -4.32 6.49
N SER A 15 7.04 -3.30 5.86
CA SER A 15 6.32 -3.42 4.59
C SER A 15 7.22 -3.97 3.49
N ARG A 16 8.43 -3.43 3.35
CA ARG A 16 9.44 -3.95 2.40
C ARG A 16 9.82 -5.40 2.68
N LYS A 17 10.02 -5.78 3.95
CA LYS A 17 10.38 -7.17 4.31
C LYS A 17 9.27 -8.17 3.98
N ARG A 18 8.01 -7.75 4.11
CA ARG A 18 6.84 -8.58 3.81
C ARG A 18 6.34 -8.45 2.38
N ASN A 19 7.01 -7.64 1.56
CA ASN A 19 6.61 -7.34 0.19
C ASN A 19 5.16 -6.81 0.08
N VAL A 20 4.77 -5.93 0.99
CA VAL A 20 3.44 -5.32 1.02
C VAL A 20 3.52 -3.81 0.82
N MET A 21 2.52 -3.25 0.16
CA MET A 21 2.30 -1.80 0.11
C MET A 21 1.20 -1.42 1.10
N ILE A 22 1.38 -0.32 1.83
CA ILE A 22 0.40 0.15 2.82
C ILE A 22 0.07 1.61 2.53
N GLU A 23 -1.22 1.89 2.38
CA GLU A 23 -1.74 3.25 2.21
C GLU A 23 -2.22 3.82 3.55
N PHE A 24 -1.81 5.05 3.82
CA PHE A 24 -2.22 5.81 5.00
C PHE A 24 -2.98 7.07 4.59
N THR A 25 -3.95 7.47 5.41
CA THR A 25 -4.54 8.82 5.33
C THR A 25 -3.54 9.87 5.82
N GLU A 26 -3.79 11.14 5.49
CA GLU A 26 -3.00 12.27 6.01
C GLU A 26 -3.02 12.37 7.55
N ASP A 27 -4.07 11.84 8.19
CA ASP A 27 -4.20 11.77 9.65
C ASP A 27 -3.59 10.51 10.28
N GLY A 28 -2.97 9.63 9.48
CA GLY A 28 -2.18 8.49 9.91
C GLY A 28 -2.94 7.17 10.08
N GLN A 29 -4.17 7.07 9.60
CA GLN A 29 -4.94 5.83 9.62
C GLN A 29 -4.56 4.94 8.44
N CYS A 30 -4.39 3.64 8.69
CA CYS A 30 -4.16 2.66 7.64
C CYS A 30 -5.47 2.40 6.89
N ILE A 31 -5.49 2.66 5.59
CA ILE A 31 -6.69 2.48 4.75
C ILE A 31 -6.65 1.13 4.05
N ARG A 32 -5.45 0.69 3.63
CA ARG A 32 -5.31 -0.50 2.79
C ARG A 32 -3.92 -1.13 2.90
N ILE A 33 -3.88 -2.46 2.87
CA ILE A 33 -2.65 -3.26 2.81
C ILE A 33 -2.76 -4.15 1.57
N TYR A 34 -1.81 -3.99 0.64
CA TYR A 34 -1.69 -4.80 -0.57
C TYR A 34 -0.72 -5.95 -0.29
N PRO A 35 -1.16 -7.23 -0.34
CA PRO A 35 -0.40 -8.38 0.16
C PRO A 35 0.80 -8.79 -0.71
N GLU A 36 0.87 -8.36 -1.98
CA GLU A 36 1.94 -8.74 -2.91
C GLU A 36 2.30 -7.55 -3.80
N PHE A 37 3.21 -6.71 -3.33
CA PHE A 37 3.80 -5.66 -4.16
C PHE A 37 5.00 -6.24 -4.90
N ASP A 38 4.78 -7.02 -5.95
CA ASP A 38 5.86 -7.66 -6.69
C ASP A 38 6.62 -6.63 -7.53
N SER A 39 7.69 -6.05 -6.94
CA SER A 39 8.58 -5.06 -7.59
C SER A 39 9.24 -5.53 -8.90
N LYS A 40 9.00 -6.77 -9.32
CA LYS A 40 9.46 -7.34 -10.60
C LYS A 40 8.48 -7.14 -11.76
N GLU A 41 7.20 -6.90 -11.50
CA GLU A 41 6.20 -6.66 -12.56
C GLU A 41 5.99 -5.17 -12.87
N ASP A 42 6.46 -4.28 -11.99
CA ASP A 42 6.28 -2.81 -12.05
C ASP A 42 7.19 -2.10 -13.10
N MET A 43 7.86 -2.85 -13.98
CA MET A 43 8.56 -2.31 -15.17
C MET A 43 7.65 -2.25 -16.41
N ASN A 44 6.43 -2.78 -16.32
CA ASN A 44 5.38 -2.49 -17.30
C ASN A 44 4.28 -1.70 -16.58
N PRO A 45 3.84 -0.55 -17.13
CA PRO A 45 2.63 0.09 -16.64
C PRO A 45 1.50 -0.96 -16.67
N PRO A 46 0.58 -0.96 -15.70
CA PRO A 46 -0.50 -1.93 -15.69
C PRO A 46 -1.36 -1.77 -16.96
N GLU A 47 -1.08 -2.59 -17.99
CA GLU A 47 -2.03 -2.91 -19.03
C GLU A 47 -3.07 -3.83 -18.40
N HIS A 48 -3.99 -3.26 -17.64
CA HIS A 48 -5.37 -3.71 -17.49
C HIS A 48 -6.02 -2.90 -16.36
N SER A 49 -6.69 -1.84 -16.79
CA SER A 49 -7.80 -1.24 -16.08
C SER A 49 -8.89 -2.29 -15.85
N GLU A 50 -8.91 -2.91 -14.68
CA GLU A 50 -10.09 -3.60 -14.17
C GLU A 50 -10.90 -2.56 -13.35
N PRO A 51 -12.15 -2.26 -13.71
CA PRO A 51 -12.97 -1.35 -12.94
C PRO A 51 -13.31 -2.03 -11.62
N TYR A 52 -13.00 -1.35 -10.51
CA TYR A 52 -13.46 -1.64 -9.15
C TYR A 52 -14.74 -2.50 -9.13
N GLU A 53 -14.63 -3.76 -8.70
CA GLU A 53 -15.80 -4.57 -8.42
C GLU A 53 -16.63 -3.88 -7.34
N ASN A 54 -17.85 -3.56 -7.75
CA ASN A 54 -18.98 -3.09 -6.95
C ASN A 54 -19.09 -3.81 -5.60
N PHE A 55 -18.84 -3.09 -4.50
CA PHE A 55 -19.47 -3.45 -3.21
C PHE A 55 -20.86 -2.84 -3.17
N VAL A 56 -21.87 -3.67 -3.48
CA VAL A 56 -23.29 -3.40 -3.29
C VAL A 56 -23.75 -4.11 -2.01
N ILE A 57 -24.13 -3.28 -1.02
CA ILE A 57 -24.95 -3.50 0.19
C ILE A 57 -24.37 -4.37 1.30
#